data_AF-A0A660XH10-F1
#
_entry.id   AF-A0A660XH10-F1
#
_cell.length_a   1.000
_cell.length_b   1.000
_cell.length_c   1.000
_cell.angle_alpha   90.00
_cell.angle_beta   90.00
_cell.angle_gamma   90.00
#
_symmetry.space_group_name_H-M   'P 1'
#
loop_
_entity.id
_entity.type
_entity.pdbx_description
1 polymer ?
#
loop_
_entity_poly.entity_id
_entity_poly.type
_entity_poly.pdbx_seq_one_letter_code
_entity_poly.pdbx_strand_id
1 'polypeptide(L)'
;MIKRTELSESLRQLFRYEDYEDYCLNGLQIEGKETIKKIAFAVSYNLLSVEAVIESGADALIVHHGVFGKNFFSVTGREKVKVKALLDADISLYGIHLPLDAHRELG
;
A
#
# COMPACT_ATOMS: atom_id res chain seq x y z
N MET A 1 -11.53 14.59 1.63
CA MET A 1 -10.59 14.01 2.61
C MET A 1 -11.35 12.97 3.41
N ILE A 2 -10.75 11.82 3.66
CA ILE A 2 -11.38 10.68 4.33
C ILE A 2 -10.47 10.15 5.44
N LYS A 3 -11.00 9.34 6.34
CA LYS A 3 -10.15 8.63 7.31
C LYS A 3 -9.41 7.49 6.61
N ARG A 4 -8.20 7.17 7.08
CA ARG A 4 -7.43 6.01 6.63
C ARG A 4 -8.21 4.71 6.82
N THR A 5 -8.96 4.59 7.92
CA THR A 5 -9.81 3.42 8.18
C THR A 5 -10.94 3.30 7.15
N GLU A 6 -11.55 4.42 6.76
CA GLU A 6 -12.58 4.47 5.72
C GLU A 6 -12.01 4.08 4.35
N LEU A 7 -10.79 4.55 4.01
CA LEU A 7 -10.07 4.09 2.81
C LEU A 7 -9.82 2.58 2.87
N SER A 8 -9.32 2.07 4.00
CA SER A 8 -9.05 0.64 4.18
C SER A 8 -10.31 -0.21 3.98
N GLU A 9 -11.43 0.20 4.56
CA GLU A 9 -12.72 -0.48 4.43
C GLU A 9 -13.24 -0.41 2.98
N SER A 10 -13.14 0.74 2.34
CA SER A 10 -13.57 0.94 0.95
C SER A 10 -12.79 0.04 -0.02
N LEU A 11 -11.46 0.00 0.10
CA LEU A 11 -10.62 -0.86 -0.74
C LEU A 11 -10.88 -2.35 -0.46
N ARG A 12 -11.04 -2.72 0.81
CA ARG A 12 -11.37 -4.09 1.22
C ARG A 12 -12.68 -4.57 0.60
N GLN A 13 -13.71 -3.72 0.61
CA GLN A 13 -15.01 -4.04 0.01
C GLN A 13 -14.96 -4.07 -1.52
N LEU A 14 -14.28 -3.10 -2.13
CA LEU A 14 -14.16 -2.98 -3.58
C LEU A 14 -13.47 -4.21 -4.19
N PHE A 15 -12.36 -4.63 -3.59
CA PHE A 15 -11.56 -5.74 -4.11
C PHE A 15 -11.90 -7.09 -3.47
N ARG A 16 -12.75 -7.11 -2.43
CA ARG A 16 -13.21 -8.34 -1.76
C ARG A 16 -12.04 -9.23 -1.32
N TYR A 17 -11.13 -8.67 -0.52
CA TYR A 17 -9.88 -9.32 -0.14
C TYR A 17 -10.05 -10.76 0.38
N GLU A 18 -11.14 -11.03 1.08
CA GLU A 18 -11.45 -12.32 1.71
C GLU A 18 -11.68 -13.46 0.71
N ASP A 19 -11.99 -13.15 -0.54
CA ASP A 19 -12.25 -14.17 -1.55
C ASP A 19 -10.97 -14.80 -2.12
N TYR A 20 -9.80 -14.29 -1.73
CA TYR A 20 -8.51 -14.67 -2.30
C TYR A 20 -7.56 -15.18 -1.22
N GLU A 21 -7.09 -16.41 -1.39
CA GLU A 21 -5.92 -16.91 -0.68
C GLU A 21 -4.65 -16.43 -1.40
N ASP A 22 -4.05 -15.38 -0.86
CA ASP A 22 -2.92 -14.69 -1.51
C ASP A 22 -1.59 -14.96 -0.80
N TYR A 23 -0.51 -14.93 -1.59
CA TYR A 23 0.87 -14.94 -1.08
C TYR A 23 1.20 -13.64 -0.33
N CYS A 24 0.57 -12.53 -0.70
CA CYS A 24 0.76 -11.20 -0.14
C CYS A 24 -0.37 -10.78 0.81
N LEU A 25 -0.05 -9.92 1.79
CA LEU A 25 -1.05 -9.24 2.60
C LEU A 25 -1.75 -8.17 1.74
N ASN A 26 -3.03 -8.35 1.49
CA ASN A 26 -3.88 -7.34 0.84
C ASN A 26 -4.39 -6.30 1.87
N GLY A 27 -4.38 -5.02 1.49
CA GLY A 27 -4.81 -3.90 2.33
C GLY A 27 -3.65 -3.08 2.90
N LEU A 28 -3.87 -2.47 4.08
CA LEU A 28 -2.89 -1.60 4.74
C LEU A 28 -1.68 -2.41 5.22
N GLN A 29 -0.50 -1.99 4.81
CA GLN A 29 0.77 -2.65 5.10
C GLN A 29 1.64 -1.80 6.03
N ILE A 30 1.81 -0.52 5.71
CA ILE A 30 2.53 0.43 6.56
C ILE A 30 1.56 1.55 6.90
N GLU A 31 1.37 1.81 8.19
CA GLU A 31 0.50 2.87 8.66
C GLU A 31 1.19 4.24 8.54
N GLY A 32 0.49 5.21 7.96
CA GLY A 32 0.78 6.64 8.07
C GLY A 32 -0.39 7.38 8.71
N LYS A 33 -0.53 8.67 8.39
CA LYS A 33 -1.51 9.57 9.06
C LYS A 33 -2.96 9.13 8.95
N GLU A 34 -3.76 9.56 9.93
CA GLU A 34 -5.18 9.24 10.03
C GLU A 34 -6.01 9.82 8.86
N THR A 35 -5.67 11.00 8.35
CA THR A 35 -6.47 11.69 7.32
C THR A 35 -5.80 11.60 5.95
N ILE A 36 -6.52 11.04 4.97
CA ILE A 36 -6.09 10.92 3.58
C ILE A 36 -6.79 11.98 2.72
N LYS A 37 -5.99 12.80 2.04
CA LYS A 37 -6.39 13.85 1.09
C LYS A 37 -5.93 13.54 -0.33
N LYS A 38 -4.74 12.94 -0.48
CA LYS A 38 -4.16 12.59 -1.78
C LYS A 38 -3.63 11.16 -1.78
N ILE A 39 -3.96 10.41 -2.82
CA ILE A 39 -3.54 9.02 -3.02
C ILE A 39 -2.68 8.97 -4.28
N ALA A 40 -1.54 8.28 -4.21
CA ALA A 40 -0.74 7.93 -5.38
C ALA A 40 -0.86 6.43 -5.67
N PHE A 41 -0.65 6.08 -6.94
CA PHE A 41 -0.67 4.70 -7.41
C PHE A 41 0.66 4.37 -8.09
N ALA A 42 1.15 3.15 -7.89
CA ALA A 42 2.29 2.60 -8.62
C ALA A 42 2.13 1.09 -8.78
N VAL A 43 2.88 0.47 -9.68
CA VAL A 43 2.82 -1.01 -9.86
C VAL A 43 3.43 -1.73 -8.65
N SER A 44 4.59 -1.29 -8.18
CA SER A 44 5.33 -1.98 -7.12
C SER A 44 5.89 -1.02 -6.09
N TYR A 45 5.95 -1.48 -4.84
CA TYR A 45 6.71 -0.83 -3.79
C TYR A 45 8.22 -1.00 -4.01
N ASN A 46 8.86 0.06 -4.48
CA ASN A 46 10.30 0.18 -4.68
C ASN A 46 10.78 1.61 -4.36
N LEU A 47 12.10 1.83 -4.37
CA LEU A 47 12.67 3.13 -3.97
C LEU A 47 12.13 4.30 -4.81
N LEU A 48 12.01 4.13 -6.13
CA LEU A 48 11.49 5.17 -7.02
C LEU A 48 10.02 5.53 -6.69
N SER A 49 9.18 4.53 -6.42
CA SER A 49 7.78 4.77 -6.03
C SER A 49 7.67 5.47 -4.68
N VAL A 50 8.58 5.17 -3.74
CA VAL A 50 8.63 5.78 -2.41
C VAL A 50 9.08 7.23 -2.52
N GLU A 51 10.13 7.52 -3.29
CA GLU A 51 10.59 8.88 -3.56
C GLU A 51 9.50 9.71 -4.25
N ALA A 52 8.88 9.16 -5.30
CA ALA A 52 7.83 9.85 -6.05
C ALA A 52 6.58 10.14 -5.21
N VAL A 53 6.15 9.22 -4.32
CA VAL A 53 4.97 9.49 -3.47
C VAL A 53 5.26 10.61 -2.47
N ILE A 54 6.46 10.64 -1.89
CA ILE A 54 6.92 11.69 -0.97
C ILE A 54 6.95 13.04 -1.70
N GLU A 55 7.61 13.11 -2.86
CA GLU A 55 7.70 14.33 -3.68
C GLU A 55 6.32 14.85 -4.09
N SER A 56 5.38 13.94 -4.38
CA SER A 56 4.02 14.32 -4.74
C SER A 56 3.20 14.89 -3.57
N GLY A 57 3.67 14.74 -2.33
CA GLY A 57 2.92 15.10 -1.12
C GLY A 57 1.64 14.27 -0.94
N ALA A 58 1.64 13.02 -1.40
CA ALA A 58 0.54 12.10 -1.18
C ALA A 58 0.56 11.53 0.25
N ASP A 59 -0.61 11.10 0.70
CA ASP A 59 -0.85 10.62 2.06
C ASP A 59 -0.93 9.09 2.12
N ALA A 60 -1.22 8.47 0.97
CA ALA A 60 -1.20 7.03 0.78
C ALA A 60 -0.62 6.67 -0.58
N LEU A 61 0.12 5.56 -0.62
CA LEU A 61 0.57 4.87 -1.81
C LEU A 61 -0.18 3.54 -1.93
N ILE A 62 -0.88 3.32 -3.03
CA ILE A 62 -1.52 2.05 -3.36
C ILE A 62 -0.69 1.36 -4.45
N VAL A 63 -0.27 0.12 -4.20
CA VAL A 63 0.51 -0.69 -5.13
C VAL A 63 -0.09 -2.05 -5.36
N HIS A 64 0.21 -2.63 -6.52
CA HIS A 64 -0.11 -4.03 -6.78
C HIS A 64 0.85 -4.96 -6.01
N HIS A 65 2.16 -4.76 -6.17
CA HIS A 65 3.18 -5.50 -5.42
C HIS A 65 3.59 -4.73 -4.15
N GLY A 66 2.99 -5.11 -3.02
CA GLY A 66 3.29 -4.56 -1.70
C GLY A 66 4.55 -5.13 -1.04
N VAL A 67 4.71 -4.85 0.26
CA VAL A 67 5.90 -5.20 1.05
C VAL A 67 5.77 -6.55 1.80
N PHE A 68 4.58 -6.88 2.33
CA PHE A 68 4.39 -8.09 3.14
C PHE A 68 3.88 -9.27 2.29
N GLY A 69 4.78 -10.15 1.85
CA GLY A 69 4.47 -11.49 1.32
C GLY A 69 5.09 -12.62 2.16
N LYS A 70 5.04 -13.88 1.72
CA LYS A 70 5.56 -15.03 2.52
C LYS A 70 7.01 -14.90 2.98
N ASN A 71 7.83 -14.01 2.41
CA ASN A 71 9.24 -13.83 2.79
C ASN A 71 9.50 -12.57 3.63
N PHE A 72 8.48 -11.81 4.02
CA PHE A 72 8.67 -10.59 4.80
C PHE A 72 8.75 -10.88 6.30
N PHE A 73 9.95 -11.17 6.80
CA PHE A 73 10.20 -11.45 8.22
C PHE A 73 11.18 -10.50 8.89
N SER A 74 11.82 -9.58 8.15
CA SER A 74 12.74 -8.61 8.74
C SER A 74 12.84 -7.32 7.92
N VAL A 75 12.96 -6.19 8.61
CA VAL A 75 13.19 -4.87 8.02
C VAL A 75 14.67 -4.55 8.12
N THR A 76 15.46 -4.97 7.12
CA THR A 76 16.92 -4.80 7.08
C THR A 76 17.40 -4.25 5.73
N GLY A 77 18.64 -3.77 5.65
CA GLY A 77 19.24 -3.28 4.41
C GLY A 77 18.39 -2.23 3.68
N ARG A 78 18.10 -2.46 2.40
CA ARG A 78 17.27 -1.56 1.55
C ARG A 78 15.82 -1.47 2.02
N GLU A 79 15.31 -2.51 2.66
CA GLU A 79 13.94 -2.53 3.16
C GLU A 79 13.76 -1.55 4.32
N LYS A 80 14.75 -1.50 5.23
CA LYS A 80 14.82 -0.48 6.28
C LYS A 80 14.77 0.94 5.71
N VAL A 81 15.50 1.20 4.62
CA VAL A 81 15.55 2.53 4.00
C VAL A 81 14.16 2.95 3.51
N LYS A 82 13.49 2.09 2.75
CA LYS A 82 12.16 2.38 2.20
C LYS A 82 11.07 2.50 3.29
N VAL A 83 11.03 1.56 4.23
CA VAL A 83 10.06 1.60 5.36
C VAL A 83 10.27 2.86 6.18
N LYS A 84 11.53 3.20 6.51
CA LYS A 84 11.85 4.44 7.23
C LYS A 84 11.38 5.68 6.48
N ALA A 85 11.60 5.74 5.17
CA ALA A 85 11.20 6.89 4.36
C ALA A 85 9.68 7.11 4.40
N LEU A 86 8.88 6.04 4.30
CA LEU A 86 7.42 6.14 4.41
C LEU A 86 6.96 6.53 5.82
N LEU A 87 7.58 5.98 6.86
CA LEU A 87 7.26 6.31 8.25
C LEU A 87 7.62 7.76 8.60
N ASP A 88 8.80 8.23 8.18
CA ASP A 88 9.25 9.61 8.42
C ASP A 88 8.35 10.62 7.68
N ALA A 89 7.79 10.24 6.52
CA ALA A 89 6.86 11.06 5.74
C ALA A 89 5.38 10.89 6.16
N ASP A 90 5.09 9.98 7.09
CA ASP A 90 3.74 9.65 7.58
C ASP A 90 2.76 9.23 6.46
N ILE A 91 3.25 8.42 5.52
CA ILE A 91 2.53 7.94 4.33
C ILE A 91 2.08 6.49 4.51
N SER A 92 0.79 6.22 4.29
CA SER A 92 0.27 4.85 4.34
C SER A 92 0.62 4.05 3.07
N LEU A 93 1.07 2.80 3.21
CA LEU A 93 1.26 1.88 2.08
C LEU A 93 0.13 0.85 2.07
N TYR A 94 -0.52 0.68 0.92
CA TYR A 94 -1.50 -0.37 0.65
C TYR A 94 -1.01 -1.29 -0.47
N GLY A 95 -1.09 -2.60 -0.26
CA GLY A 95 -0.83 -3.60 -1.30
C GLY A 95 -2.13 -4.29 -1.71
N ILE A 96 -2.40 -4.43 -3.02
CA ILE A 96 -3.57 -5.15 -3.55
C ILE A 96 -3.14 -6.00 -4.74
N HIS A 97 -2.93 -7.29 -4.50
CA HIS A 97 -2.32 -8.24 -5.43
C HIS A 97 -3.39 -9.02 -6.22
N LEU A 98 -3.64 -10.30 -5.91
CA LEU A 98 -4.61 -11.12 -6.65
C LEU A 98 -6.03 -10.51 -6.73
N PRO A 99 -6.56 -9.85 -5.68
CA PRO A 99 -7.85 -9.20 -5.77
C PRO A 99 -7.94 -8.11 -6.84
N LEU A 100 -6.82 -7.43 -7.14
CA LEU A 100 -6.77 -6.43 -8.21
C LEU A 100 -6.76 -7.11 -9.58
N ASP A 101 -5.89 -8.10 -9.80
CA ASP A 101 -5.79 -8.84 -11.07
C ASP A 101 -7.13 -9.46 -11.49
N ALA A 102 -7.90 -9.95 -10.53
CA ALA A 102 -9.18 -10.60 -10.78
C ALA A 102 -10.36 -9.62 -10.90
N HIS A 103 -10.16 -8.32 -10.63
CA HIS A 103 -11.25 -7.35 -10.64
C HIS A 103 -11.69 -7.02 -12.08
N ARG A 104 -12.92 -7.39 -12.45
CA ARG A 104 -13.42 -7.32 -13.83
C ARG A 104 -13.28 -5.97 -14.56
N GLU A 105 -13.32 -4.88 -13.81
CA GLU A 105 -13.25 -3.52 -14.38
C GLU A 105 -11.92 -2.80 -14.11
N LEU A 106 -11.16 -3.24 -13.11
CA LEU A 106 -10.00 -2.49 -12.58
C LEU A 106 -8.68 -3.28 -12.62
N GLY A 107 -8.75 -4.59 -12.91
CA GLY A 107 -7.60 -5.45 -13.14
C GLY A 107 -7.01 -5.28 -14.54
#